data_AF-A0A5B7BZ36-F1
#
_entry.id   AF-A0A5B7BZ36-F1
#
_cell.length_a   1.000
_cell.length_b   1.000
_cell.length_c   1.000
_cell.angle_alpha   90.00
_cell.angle_beta   90.00
_cell.angle_gamma   90.00
#
_symmetry.space_group_name_H-M   'P 1'
#
loop_
_entity.id
_entity.type
_entity.pdbx_description
1 polymer ?
#
loop_
_entity_poly.entity_id
_entity_poly.type
_entity_poly.pdbx_seq_one_letter_code
_entity_poly.pdbx_strand_id
1 'polypeptide(L)'
;PRMHRVLSAFDLIYSDVWGPSPVMVLSGYQYYVTFINDFSRSTWVYLLKKKSEIFSLFTQFLRMIKTQYHTIVRNIWLDNGREYISNDFRSHLNQQGILHQLTCPYTPKQNGATECKNRHIMTVVQYLLRGMALPKYLWHLAVLTATYLINRTPSRVLSGKAHLQILHLDRTLLSCASSIWVYLFCSKS
;
A
#
# COMPACT_ATOMS: atom_id res chain seq x y z
N PRO A 1 -19.09 5.05 11.88
CA PRO A 1 -18.61 4.02 12.83
C PRO A 1 -17.62 3.07 12.13
N ARG A 2 -16.32 3.09 12.49
CA ARG A 2 -15.40 2.02 12.09
C ARG A 2 -15.88 0.74 12.76
N MET A 3 -16.49 -0.17 12.01
CA MET A 3 -16.71 -1.53 12.50
C MET A 3 -15.33 -2.12 12.77
N HIS A 4 -15.12 -2.50 14.03
CA HIS A 4 -13.96 -3.18 14.64
C HIS A 4 -12.66 -3.23 13.83
N ARG A 5 -11.61 -2.57 14.35
CA ARG A 5 -10.23 -2.80 13.92
C ARG A 5 -9.95 -4.30 14.00
N VAL A 6 -9.35 -4.84 12.94
CA VAL A 6 -9.08 -6.27 12.93
C VAL A 6 -7.98 -6.61 13.93
N LEU A 7 -8.07 -7.80 14.53
CA LEU A 7 -7.21 -8.20 15.65
C LEU A 7 -5.90 -8.85 15.21
N SER A 8 -5.76 -9.25 13.95
CA SER A 8 -4.53 -9.87 13.44
C SER A 8 -4.03 -9.25 12.13
N ALA A 9 -2.72 -9.36 11.89
CA ALA A 9 -2.09 -8.83 10.69
C ALA A 9 -2.59 -9.56 9.44
N PHE A 10 -2.80 -8.81 8.35
CA PHE A 10 -3.25 -9.32 7.05
C PHE A 10 -4.67 -9.87 6.99
N ASP A 11 -5.45 -9.79 8.07
CA ASP A 11 -6.87 -10.13 7.99
C ASP A 11 -7.64 -9.20 7.06
N LEU A 12 -7.27 -7.91 7.01
CA LEU A 12 -7.88 -6.92 6.12
C LEU A 12 -6.81 -6.00 5.52
N ILE A 13 -6.78 -5.96 4.18
CA ILE A 13 -5.96 -5.03 3.40
C ILE A 13 -6.88 -4.03 2.69
N TYR A 14 -6.61 -2.73 2.87
CA TYR A 14 -7.20 -1.68 2.05
C TYR A 14 -6.30 -1.40 0.84
N SER A 15 -6.90 -1.18 -0.33
CA SER A 15 -6.16 -0.72 -1.49
C SER A 15 -6.82 0.45 -2.20
N ASP A 16 -5.98 1.36 -2.68
CA ASP A 16 -6.40 2.51 -3.49
C ASP A 16 -5.30 2.86 -4.50
N VAL A 17 -5.70 3.46 -5.61
CA VAL A 17 -4.81 3.86 -6.71
C VAL A 17 -4.80 5.37 -6.78
N TRP A 18 -3.62 5.96 -6.60
CA TRP A 18 -3.42 7.37 -6.82
C TRP A 18 -2.93 7.63 -8.25
N GLY A 19 -3.52 8.64 -8.88
CA GLY A 19 -3.08 9.19 -10.16
C GLY A 19 -4.23 9.40 -11.16
N PRO A 20 -3.92 9.84 -12.40
CA PRO A 20 -2.57 10.05 -12.92
C PRO A 20 -1.87 11.23 -12.24
N SER A 21 -0.54 11.14 -12.10
CA SER A 21 0.27 12.26 -11.62
C SER A 21 0.22 13.41 -12.62
N PRO A 22 0.03 14.67 -12.17
CA PRO A 22 0.12 15.82 -13.06
C PRO A 22 1.56 16.10 -13.53
N VAL A 23 2.56 15.45 -12.92
CA VAL A 23 3.97 15.61 -13.28
C VAL A 23 4.48 14.32 -13.91
N MET A 24 4.88 14.41 -15.17
CA MET A 24 5.43 13.28 -15.91
C MET A 24 6.82 12.93 -15.40
N VAL A 25 7.07 11.63 -15.25
CA VAL A 25 8.39 11.07 -14.93
C VAL A 25 9.01 10.51 -16.20
N LEU A 26 10.32 10.69 -16.39
CA LEU A 26 11.06 10.13 -17.54
C LEU A 26 10.92 8.61 -17.67
N SER A 27 10.82 7.88 -16.56
CA SER A 27 10.61 6.42 -16.54
C SER A 27 9.20 5.97 -16.94
N GLY A 28 8.26 6.92 -17.10
CA GLY A 28 6.89 6.67 -17.55
C GLY A 28 5.92 6.26 -16.44
N TYR A 29 6.32 6.30 -15.17
CA TYR A 29 5.39 6.08 -14.05
C TYR A 29 4.39 7.22 -13.95
N GLN A 30 3.11 6.87 -13.85
CA GLN A 30 2.00 7.83 -13.80
C GLN A 30 1.10 7.61 -12.58
N TYR A 31 1.15 6.42 -11.97
CA TYR A 31 0.30 6.03 -10.86
C TYR A 31 1.12 5.39 -9.75
N TYR A 32 0.55 5.30 -8.56
CA TYR A 32 0.98 4.35 -7.55
C TYR A 32 -0.24 3.68 -6.91
N VAL A 33 -0.10 2.42 -6.51
CA VAL A 33 -1.12 1.68 -5.76
C VAL A 33 -0.62 1.52 -4.33
N THR A 34 -1.53 1.69 -3.38
CA THR A 34 -1.25 1.43 -1.97
C THR A 34 -1.94 0.17 -1.51
N PHE A 35 -1.26 -0.58 -0.64
CA PHE A 35 -1.84 -1.67 0.13
C PHE A 35 -1.60 -1.36 1.60
N ILE A 36 -2.66 -1.24 2.39
CA ILE A 36 -2.59 -0.84 3.80
C ILE A 36 -3.12 -1.97 4.65
N ASN A 37 -2.28 -2.48 5.55
CA ASN A 37 -2.74 -3.43 6.57
C ASN A 37 -3.58 -2.71 7.64
N ASP A 38 -4.82 -3.14 7.87
CA ASP A 38 -5.70 -2.48 8.85
C ASP A 38 -5.13 -2.58 10.28
N PHE A 39 -4.56 -3.74 10.62
CA PHE A 39 -4.03 -4.02 11.95
C PHE A 39 -2.84 -3.11 12.29
N SER A 40 -1.77 -3.12 11.50
CA SER A 40 -0.54 -2.38 11.81
C SER A 40 -0.46 -0.98 11.20
N ARG A 41 -1.35 -0.65 10.25
CA ARG A 41 -1.28 0.54 9.38
C ARG A 41 -0.03 0.59 8.49
N SER A 42 0.76 -0.49 8.44
CA SER A 42 1.87 -0.64 7.50
C SER A 42 1.34 -0.51 6.09
N THR A 43 2.04 0.29 5.29
CA THR A 43 1.62 0.63 3.94
C THR A 43 2.69 0.19 2.96
N TRP A 44 2.31 -0.57 1.94
CA TRP A 44 3.14 -0.89 0.79
C TRP A 44 2.70 -0.01 -0.38
N VAL A 45 3.67 0.46 -1.16
CA VAL A 45 3.41 1.27 -2.36
C VAL A 45 4.15 0.67 -3.54
N TYR A 46 3.44 0.55 -4.65
CA TYR A 46 4.01 0.12 -5.93
C TYR A 46 3.73 1.17 -7.00
N LEU A 47 4.76 1.55 -7.74
CA LEU A 47 4.65 2.49 -8.87
C LEU A 47 4.10 1.76 -10.10
N LEU A 48 3.25 2.41 -10.89
CA LEU A 48 2.70 1.84 -12.13
C LEU A 48 2.81 2.83 -13.29
N LYS A 49 3.05 2.28 -14.49
CA LYS A 49 2.96 3.05 -15.73
C LYS A 49 1.51 3.04 -16.24
N LYS A 50 0.83 1.90 -16.10
CA LYS A 50 -0.59 1.72 -16.46
C LYS A 50 -1.38 1.06 -15.34
N LYS A 51 -2.67 1.41 -15.21
CA LYS A 51 -3.58 0.74 -14.26
C LYS A 51 -3.75 -0.76 -14.51
N SER A 52 -3.50 -1.24 -15.72
CA SER A 52 -3.55 -2.67 -16.05
C SER A 52 -2.49 -3.51 -15.32
N GLU A 53 -1.43 -2.89 -14.78
CA GLU A 53 -0.38 -3.59 -14.03
C GLU A 53 -0.81 -3.98 -12.60
N ILE A 54 -1.92 -3.43 -12.10
CA ILE A 54 -2.39 -3.62 -10.72
C ILE A 54 -2.58 -5.09 -10.39
N PHE A 55 -3.23 -5.86 -11.27
CA PHE A 55 -3.51 -7.26 -11.01
C PHE A 55 -2.22 -8.08 -10.80
N SER A 56 -1.23 -7.89 -11.67
CA SER A 56 0.06 -8.58 -11.57
C SER A 56 0.80 -8.22 -10.28
N LEU A 57 0.84 -6.93 -9.92
CA LEU A 57 1.50 -6.45 -8.69
C LEU A 57 0.77 -6.96 -7.44
N PHE A 58 -0.55 -6.99 -7.50
CA PHE A 58 -1.39 -7.49 -6.43
C PHE A 58 -1.15 -8.99 -6.17
N THR A 59 -1.10 -9.82 -7.22
CA THR A 59 -0.75 -11.24 -7.07
C THR A 59 0.67 -11.42 -6.52
N GLN A 60 1.63 -10.59 -6.93
CA GLN A 60 3.00 -10.60 -6.37
C GLN A 60 2.98 -10.24 -4.87
N PHE A 61 2.20 -9.23 -4.49
CA PHE A 61 2.02 -8.83 -3.11
C PHE A 61 1.47 -9.97 -2.25
N LEU A 62 0.41 -10.66 -2.69
CA LEU A 62 -0.14 -11.82 -1.97
C LEU A 62 0.90 -12.93 -1.77
N ARG A 63 1.70 -13.25 -2.81
CA ARG A 63 2.78 -14.24 -2.70
C ARG A 63 3.86 -13.81 -1.70
N MET A 64 4.20 -12.52 -1.68
CA MET A 64 5.14 -11.97 -0.72
C MET A 64 4.61 -12.09 0.72
N ILE A 65 3.33 -11.79 0.96
CA ILE A 65 2.72 -11.98 2.28
C ILE A 65 2.76 -13.45 2.70
N LYS A 66 2.38 -14.36 1.81
CA LYS A 66 2.40 -15.81 2.07
C LYS A 66 3.79 -16.34 2.43
N THR A 67 4.82 -15.85 1.76
CA THR A 67 6.20 -16.36 1.95
C THR A 67 6.94 -15.67 3.08
N GLN A 68 6.88 -14.34 3.19
CA GLN A 68 7.66 -13.56 4.16
C GLN A 68 6.99 -13.46 5.53
N TYR A 69 5.66 -13.53 5.57
CA TYR A 69 4.88 -13.38 6.79
C TYR A 69 4.14 -14.67 7.19
N HIS A 70 4.32 -15.75 6.42
CA HIS A 70 3.71 -17.06 6.68
C HIS A 70 2.19 -17.00 6.95
N THR A 71 1.51 -16.09 6.27
CA THR A 71 0.08 -15.82 6.47
C THR A 71 -0.61 -15.52 5.15
N ILE A 72 -1.92 -15.66 5.13
CA ILE A 72 -2.75 -15.44 3.94
C ILE A 72 -3.64 -14.24 4.22
N VAL A 73 -3.77 -13.36 3.22
CA VAL A 73 -4.71 -12.24 3.30
C VAL A 73 -6.13 -12.78 3.29
N ARG A 74 -6.95 -12.45 4.29
CA ARG A 74 -8.32 -12.97 4.37
C ARG A 74 -9.32 -12.11 3.62
N ASN A 75 -9.29 -10.81 3.88
CA ASN A 75 -10.23 -9.85 3.32
C ASN A 75 -9.49 -8.71 2.64
N ILE A 76 -10.09 -8.20 1.57
CA ILE A 76 -9.55 -7.05 0.85
C ILE A 76 -10.68 -6.06 0.62
N TRP A 77 -10.39 -4.82 0.97
CA TRP A 77 -11.23 -3.67 0.71
C TRP A 77 -10.66 -2.88 -0.46
N LEU A 78 -11.34 -2.96 -1.61
CA LEU A 78 -10.96 -2.26 -2.83
C LEU A 78 -11.94 -1.12 -3.07
N ASP A 79 -11.43 -0.01 -3.61
CA ASP A 79 -12.31 0.98 -4.20
C ASP A 79 -12.97 0.40 -5.46
N ASN A 80 -14.15 0.90 -5.81
CA ASN A 80 -14.96 0.44 -6.93
C ASN A 80 -14.40 0.89 -8.31
N GLY A 81 -13.09 1.04 -8.40
CA GLY A 81 -12.37 1.33 -9.63
C GLY A 81 -12.43 0.15 -10.59
N ARG A 82 -12.55 0.42 -11.90
CA ARG A 82 -12.64 -0.62 -12.95
C ARG A 82 -11.48 -1.59 -12.94
N GLU A 83 -10.31 -1.15 -12.47
CA GLU A 83 -9.11 -1.98 -12.27
C GLU A 83 -9.32 -3.18 -11.34
N TYR A 84 -10.30 -3.13 -10.44
CA TYR A 84 -10.56 -4.15 -9.42
C TYR A 84 -11.81 -4.99 -9.70
N ILE A 85 -12.52 -4.72 -10.81
CA ILE A 85 -13.83 -5.32 -11.13
C ILE A 85 -13.71 -6.41 -12.20
N SER A 86 -12.52 -6.68 -12.75
CA SER A 86 -12.37 -7.70 -13.80
C SER A 86 -12.73 -9.10 -13.28
N ASN A 87 -13.33 -9.92 -14.15
CA ASN A 87 -13.68 -11.30 -13.83
C ASN A 87 -12.46 -12.13 -13.41
N ASP A 88 -11.31 -11.86 -14.04
CA ASP A 88 -10.04 -12.50 -13.70
C ASP A 88 -9.60 -12.18 -12.27
N PHE A 89 -9.76 -10.91 -11.85
CA PHE A 89 -9.44 -10.49 -10.48
C PHE A 89 -10.32 -11.22 -9.47
N ARG A 90 -11.64 -11.25 -9.71
CA ARG A 90 -12.60 -11.94 -8.84
C ARG A 90 -12.35 -13.45 -8.79
N SER A 91 -12.09 -14.08 -9.94
CA SER A 91 -11.76 -15.50 -10.02
C SER A 91 -10.49 -15.82 -9.23
N HIS A 92 -9.45 -14.99 -9.37
CA HIS A 92 -8.21 -15.14 -8.62
C HIS A 92 -8.41 -15.04 -7.11
N LEU A 93 -9.18 -14.06 -6.64
CA LEU A 93 -9.50 -13.93 -5.20
C LEU A 93 -10.26 -15.15 -4.68
N ASN A 94 -11.28 -15.60 -5.42
CA ASN A 94 -12.06 -16.78 -5.06
C ASN A 94 -11.19 -18.05 -4.99
N GLN A 95 -10.28 -18.25 -5.94
CA GLN A 95 -9.34 -19.37 -5.94
C GLN A 95 -8.40 -19.35 -4.72
N GLN A 96 -8.04 -18.17 -4.23
CA GLN A 96 -7.22 -18.00 -3.02
C GLN A 96 -8.06 -17.99 -1.73
N GLY A 97 -9.39 -18.08 -1.81
CA GLY A 97 -10.30 -18.00 -0.67
C GLY A 97 -10.37 -16.61 -0.03
N ILE A 98 -10.02 -15.55 -0.77
CA ILE A 98 -9.97 -14.18 -0.26
C ILE A 98 -11.33 -13.51 -0.46
N LEU A 99 -11.89 -12.95 0.61
CA LEU A 99 -13.13 -12.20 0.54
C LEU A 99 -12.88 -10.80 -0.01
N HIS A 100 -13.57 -10.47 -1.09
CA HIS A 100 -13.54 -9.16 -1.70
C HIS A 100 -14.68 -8.29 -1.18
N GLN A 101 -14.35 -7.14 -0.59
CA GLN A 101 -15.28 -6.10 -0.19
C GLN A 101 -15.06 -4.88 -1.09
N LEU A 102 -16.10 -4.50 -1.83
CA LEU A 102 -16.11 -3.28 -2.63
C LEU A 102 -16.78 -2.15 -1.83
N THR A 103 -16.25 -0.94 -1.96
CA THR A 103 -16.99 0.25 -1.56
C THR A 103 -18.32 0.32 -2.31
N CYS A 104 -19.39 0.67 -1.60
CA CYS A 104 -20.63 0.97 -2.30
C CYS A 104 -20.38 2.17 -3.23
N PRO A 105 -20.91 2.16 -4.47
CA PRO A 105 -20.89 3.35 -5.31
C PRO A 105 -21.50 4.52 -4.53
N TYR A 106 -20.88 5.70 -4.61
CA TYR A 106 -21.39 6.96 -4.02
C TYR A 106 -21.33 7.10 -2.48
N THR A 107 -20.52 6.31 -1.77
CA THR A 107 -20.20 6.54 -0.34
C THR A 107 -18.72 6.88 -0.10
N PRO A 108 -18.27 8.12 -0.37
CA PRO A 108 -16.89 8.56 -0.12
C PRO A 108 -16.40 8.31 1.31
N LYS A 109 -17.32 8.35 2.29
CA LYS A 109 -17.00 8.08 3.70
C LYS A 109 -16.42 6.68 3.94
N GLN A 110 -16.72 5.69 3.09
CA GLN A 110 -16.19 4.32 3.24
C GLN A 110 -14.75 4.19 2.73
N ASN A 111 -14.36 4.93 1.68
CA ASN A 111 -12.96 4.94 1.20
C ASN A 111 -12.06 5.97 1.93
N GLY A 112 -12.65 6.82 2.77
CA GLY A 112 -11.95 7.94 3.39
C GLY A 112 -10.69 7.57 4.19
N ALA A 113 -10.53 6.33 4.65
CA ALA A 113 -9.32 5.88 5.33
C ALA A 113 -8.13 5.74 4.36
N THR A 114 -8.35 5.11 3.20
CA THR A 114 -7.33 4.91 2.16
C THR A 114 -7.00 6.23 1.46
N GLU A 115 -8.02 7.04 1.14
CA GLU A 115 -7.83 8.40 0.62
C GLU A 115 -7.04 9.28 1.60
N CYS A 116 -7.35 9.22 2.90
CA CYS A 116 -6.61 9.97 3.92
C CYS A 116 -5.14 9.54 3.99
N LYS A 117 -4.86 8.24 3.87
CA LYS A 117 -3.48 7.75 3.80
C LYS A 117 -2.78 8.29 2.55
N ASN A 118 -3.41 8.24 1.38
CA ASN A 118 -2.84 8.75 0.13
C ASN A 118 -2.55 10.26 0.22
N ARG A 119 -3.47 11.04 0.80
CA ARG A 119 -3.22 12.46 1.10
C ARG A 119 -2.02 12.66 2.01
N HIS A 120 -1.92 11.88 3.10
CA HIS A 120 -0.79 11.97 4.02
C HIS A 120 0.55 11.64 3.35
N ILE A 121 0.61 10.58 2.53
CA ILE A 121 1.81 10.23 1.75
C ILE A 121 2.20 11.41 0.85
N MET A 122 1.25 11.98 0.10
CA MET A 122 1.53 13.09 -0.80
C MET A 122 1.94 14.37 -0.08
N THR A 123 1.39 14.64 1.10
CA THR A 123 1.86 15.72 1.96
C THR A 123 3.34 15.53 2.33
N VAL A 124 3.75 14.34 2.77
CA VAL A 124 5.15 14.04 3.10
C VAL A 124 6.04 14.14 1.86
N VAL A 125 5.59 13.66 0.71
CA VAL A 125 6.30 13.81 -0.58
C VAL A 125 6.57 15.27 -0.91
N GLN A 126 5.57 16.14 -0.76
CA GLN A 126 5.73 17.57 -1.00
C GLN A 126 6.76 18.19 -0.05
N TYR A 127 6.75 17.80 1.22
CA TYR A 127 7.75 18.26 2.18
C TYR A 127 9.17 17.75 1.84
N LEU A 128 9.33 16.48 1.46
CA LEU A 128 10.63 15.93 1.07
C LEU A 128 11.20 16.66 -0.16
N LEU A 129 10.39 16.82 -1.20
CA LEU A 129 10.82 17.49 -2.43
C LEU A 129 11.17 18.96 -2.17
N ARG A 130 10.37 19.68 -1.39
CA ARG A 130 10.65 21.10 -1.05
C ARG A 130 11.86 21.24 -0.14
N GLY A 131 11.94 20.42 0.91
CA GLY A 131 13.00 20.49 1.91
C GLY A 131 14.39 20.16 1.35
N MET A 132 14.46 19.28 0.35
CA MET A 132 15.69 18.90 -0.34
C MET A 132 15.92 19.66 -1.65
N ALA A 133 15.06 20.65 -1.98
CA ALA A 133 15.08 21.37 -3.26
C ALA A 133 15.10 20.45 -4.49
N LEU A 134 14.43 19.30 -4.42
CA LEU A 134 14.39 18.31 -5.49
C LEU A 134 13.33 18.67 -6.56
N PRO A 135 13.60 18.40 -7.84
CA PRO A 135 12.63 18.58 -8.90
C PRO A 135 11.36 17.74 -8.70
N LYS A 136 10.20 18.30 -9.10
CA LYS A 136 8.89 17.63 -8.94
C LYS A 136 8.78 16.30 -9.71
N TYR A 137 9.56 16.09 -10.78
CA TYR A 137 9.53 14.83 -11.54
C TYR A 137 10.08 13.63 -10.75
N LEU A 138 10.77 13.87 -9.63
CA LEU A 138 11.24 12.83 -8.70
C LEU A 138 10.15 12.37 -7.71
N TRP A 139 8.89 12.78 -7.90
CA TRP A 139 7.78 12.43 -7.00
C TRP A 139 7.68 10.92 -6.73
N HIS A 140 7.95 10.09 -7.72
CA HIS A 140 7.87 8.64 -7.62
C HIS A 140 8.89 8.06 -6.62
N LEU A 141 10.13 8.55 -6.63
CA LEU A 141 11.14 8.18 -5.62
C LEU A 141 10.75 8.74 -4.25
N ALA A 142 10.30 10.00 -4.21
CA ALA A 142 9.87 10.63 -2.97
C ALA A 142 8.68 9.89 -2.33
N VAL A 143 7.77 9.29 -3.12
CA VAL A 143 6.66 8.45 -2.62
C VAL A 143 7.20 7.19 -1.94
N LEU A 144 8.18 6.52 -2.56
CA LEU A 144 8.83 5.35 -1.98
C LEU A 144 9.53 5.72 -0.67
N THR A 145 10.30 6.81 -0.65
CA THR A 145 10.98 7.32 0.54
C THR A 145 9.99 7.74 1.63
N ALA A 146 8.93 8.47 1.28
CA ALA A 146 7.90 8.89 2.22
C ALA A 146 7.24 7.67 2.88
N THR A 147 6.89 6.66 2.10
CA THR A 147 6.29 5.41 2.61
C THR A 147 7.24 4.69 3.56
N TYR A 148 8.52 4.59 3.18
CA TYR A 148 9.57 4.01 4.01
C TYR A 148 9.69 4.70 5.38
N LEU A 149 9.64 6.04 5.39
CA LEU A 149 9.69 6.84 6.61
C LEU A 149 8.41 6.68 7.43
N ILE A 150 7.23 6.84 6.82
CA ILE A 150 5.93 6.71 7.50
C ILE A 150 5.81 5.37 8.22
N ASN A 151 6.30 4.27 7.64
CA ASN A 151 6.23 2.96 8.28
C ASN A 151 7.14 2.82 9.52
N ARG A 152 8.17 3.66 9.64
CA ARG A 152 9.13 3.67 10.76
C ARG A 152 8.87 4.77 11.76
N THR A 153 8.03 5.76 11.42
CA THR A 153 7.69 6.85 12.34
C THR A 153 6.59 6.41 13.33
N PRO A 154 6.79 6.63 14.63
CA PRO A 154 5.75 6.49 15.64
C PRO A 154 4.46 7.24 15.30
N SER A 155 3.31 6.61 15.50
CA SER A 155 2.01 7.23 15.25
C SER A 155 1.14 7.26 16.50
N ARG A 156 0.42 8.37 16.73
CA ARG A 156 -0.55 8.50 17.82
C ARG A 156 -1.69 7.47 17.72
N VAL A 157 -2.08 7.12 16.49
CA VAL A 157 -3.11 6.11 16.21
C VAL A 157 -2.69 4.72 16.73
N LEU A 158 -1.38 4.53 16.91
CA LEU A 158 -0.75 3.28 17.35
C LEU A 158 -0.08 3.42 18.72
N SER A 159 -0.57 4.34 19.56
CA SER A 159 -0.05 4.57 20.91
C SER A 159 1.45 4.84 20.95
N GLY A 160 1.97 5.58 19.96
CA GLY A 160 3.39 5.94 19.88
C GLY A 160 4.31 4.84 19.35
N LYS A 161 3.76 3.75 18.77
CA LYS A 161 4.56 2.72 18.10
C LYS A 161 4.65 2.98 16.59
N ALA A 162 5.75 2.55 15.99
CA ALA A 162 5.91 2.58 14.54
C ALA A 162 5.05 1.49 13.88
N HIS A 163 4.58 1.75 12.65
CA HIS A 163 3.73 0.79 11.93
C HIS A 163 4.43 -0.57 11.74
N LEU A 164 5.70 -0.53 11.32
CA LEU A 164 6.50 -1.73 11.09
C LEU A 164 6.74 -2.54 12.37
N GLN A 165 6.89 -1.86 13.51
CA GLN A 165 7.05 -2.50 14.82
C GLN A 165 5.79 -3.27 15.23
N ILE A 166 4.60 -2.80 14.86
CA ILE A 166 3.35 -3.51 15.14
C ILE A 166 3.14 -4.67 14.16
N LEU A 167 3.61 -4.53 12.92
CA LEU A 167 3.52 -5.60 11.94
C LEU A 167 4.39 -6.81 12.33
N HIS A 168 5.60 -6.55 12.83
CA HIS A 168 6.53 -7.58 13.30
C HIS A 168 6.54 -7.57 14.84
N LEU A 169 5.53 -8.20 15.45
CA LEU A 169 5.53 -8.38 16.91
C LEU A 169 6.69 -9.26 17.39
N ASP A 170 7.22 -10.11 16.50
CA ASP A 170 8.39 -10.95 16.76
C ASP A 170 9.68 -10.21 16.34
N ARG A 171 10.51 -9.87 17.33
CA ARG A 171 11.67 -8.97 17.17
C ARG A 171 12.81 -9.56 16.32
N THR A 172 12.73 -10.82 15.94
CA THR A 172 13.76 -11.56 15.20
C THR A 172 13.85 -11.19 13.71
N LEU A 173 12.81 -10.59 13.13
CA LEU A 173 12.76 -10.27 11.69
C LEU A 173 13.20 -8.83 11.34
N LEU A 174 13.53 -8.00 12.33
CA LEU A 174 13.99 -6.62 12.09
C LEU A 174 15.32 -6.55 11.33
N SER A 175 16.14 -7.61 11.38
CA SER A 175 17.40 -7.70 10.62
C SER A 175 17.19 -8.06 9.13
N CYS A 176 16.07 -8.71 8.77
CA CYS A 176 15.75 -9.10 7.39
C CYS A 176 14.79 -8.12 6.68
N ALA A 177 14.04 -7.30 7.42
CA ALA A 177 13.08 -6.35 6.85
C ALA A 177 13.74 -5.17 6.11
N SER A 178 15.01 -4.87 6.37
CA SER A 178 15.84 -4.00 5.51
C SER A 178 16.07 -4.64 4.14
N SER A 179 16.26 -5.96 4.09
CA SER A 179 16.57 -6.70 2.86
C SER A 179 15.36 -6.86 1.93
N ILE A 180 14.15 -7.07 2.46
CA ILE A 180 12.94 -7.25 1.64
C ILE A 180 12.60 -5.99 0.81
N TRP A 181 12.87 -4.80 1.35
CA TRP A 181 12.69 -3.55 0.61
C TRP A 181 13.80 -3.31 -0.43
N VAL A 182 15.03 -3.73 -0.14
CA VAL A 182 16.16 -3.69 -1.10
C VAL A 182 15.87 -4.59 -2.31
N TYR A 183 15.26 -5.76 -2.14
CA TYR A 183 14.91 -6.65 -3.27
C TYR A 183 13.81 -6.08 -4.18
N LEU A 184 12.84 -5.32 -3.63
CA LEU A 184 11.85 -4.61 -4.45
C LEU A 184 12.43 -3.41 -5.22
N PHE A 185 13.53 -2.82 -4.72
CA PHE A 185 14.26 -1.77 -5.42
C PHE A 185 15.20 -2.31 -6.51
N CYS A 186 15.71 -3.55 -6.35
CA CYS A 186 16.76 -4.10 -7.21
C CYS A 186 16.23 -4.96 -8.38
N SER A 187 14.98 -5.43 -8.35
CA SER A 187 14.48 -6.37 -9.38
C SER A 187 13.91 -5.73 -10.66
N LYS A 188 14.03 -4.40 -10.84
CA LYS A 188 13.68 -3.72 -12.11
C LYS A 188 14.64 -2.56 -12.41
N SER A 189 15.93 -2.85 -12.41
CA SER A 189 16.95 -2.06 -13.12
C SER A 189 17.26 -2.75 -14.45
#